data_AF-A0A7J9CFF5-F1
#
_entry.id   AF-A0A7J9CFF5-F1
#
_cell.length_a   1.000
_cell.length_b   1.000
_cell.length_c   1.000
_cell.angle_alpha   90.00
_cell.angle_beta   90.00
_cell.angle_gamma   90.00
#
_symmetry.space_group_name_H-M   'P 1'
#
loop_
_entity.id
_entity.type
_entity.pdbx_description
1 polymer ?
#
loop_
_entity_poly.entity_id
_entity_poly.type
_entity_poly.pdbx_seq_one_letter_code
_entity_poly.pdbx_strand_id
1 'polypeptide(L)'
;MHHGYPTEPLVRFLKARDWNVQKAHKMLIDCLQWRLQNEIDNILSKPIIPVDLYRAVRDSQLIGVSGYSKEGHPVIAIGIGLSTYDKASVNYYVQSHIQMNEYRDRVVLPTATEKYGRHISTCLKILDMTGLKLSALNQIKLLSTIATIDDLNYPEKTGTYYIVNAPYIFSACWKAVKPLLQERTKRKIQVLQGCGRDELLK
;
A
#
# COMPACT_ATOMS: atom_id res chain seq x y z
N MET A 1 -16.57 -0.41 -9.83
CA MET A 1 -16.60 0.47 -8.64
C MET A 1 -17.15 -0.23 -7.40
N HIS A 2 -18.35 -0.83 -7.42
CA HIS A 2 -18.90 -1.50 -6.23
C HIS A 2 -19.01 -3.04 -6.34
N HIS A 3 -19.01 -3.65 -7.53
CA HIS A 3 -19.05 -5.11 -7.73
C HIS A 3 -20.12 -5.81 -6.87
N GLY A 4 -21.33 -5.25 -6.80
CA GLY A 4 -22.41 -5.76 -5.94
C GLY A 4 -22.46 -5.23 -4.50
N TYR A 5 -21.47 -4.45 -4.05
CA TYR A 5 -21.35 -3.91 -2.68
C TYR A 5 -21.39 -2.38 -2.65
N PRO A 6 -22.55 -1.73 -2.87
CA PRO A 6 -22.63 -0.27 -3.08
C PRO A 6 -22.24 0.56 -1.85
N THR A 7 -22.38 0.02 -0.64
CA THR A 7 -22.08 0.70 0.63
C THR A 7 -20.59 0.67 0.97
N GLU A 8 -19.89 -0.41 0.63
CA GLU A 8 -18.50 -0.66 1.05
C GLU A 8 -17.50 0.41 0.57
N PRO A 9 -17.57 0.91 -0.68
CA PRO A 9 -16.73 2.02 -1.14
C PRO A 9 -16.88 3.31 -0.34
N LEU A 10 -18.02 3.53 0.35
CA LEU A 10 -18.28 4.70 1.18
C LEU A 10 -17.87 4.45 2.64
N VAL A 11 -18.12 3.25 3.16
CA VAL A 11 -17.80 2.86 4.54
C VAL A 11 -16.31 3.05 4.86
N ARG A 12 -15.41 2.82 3.89
CA ARG A 12 -13.96 3.05 4.09
C ARG A 12 -13.62 4.50 4.46
N PHE A 13 -14.35 5.49 3.92
CA PHE A 13 -14.13 6.91 4.22
C PHE A 13 -14.67 7.27 5.60
N LEU A 14 -15.82 6.70 5.98
CA LEU A 14 -16.38 6.83 7.33
C LEU A 14 -15.41 6.27 8.36
N LYS A 15 -14.93 5.04 8.17
CA LYS A 15 -13.92 4.41 9.04
C LYS A 15 -12.65 5.26 9.16
N ALA A 16 -12.15 5.81 8.05
CA ALA A 16 -10.94 6.65 8.04
C ALA A 16 -11.10 8.01 8.72
N ARG A 17 -12.33 8.41 9.07
CA ARG A 17 -12.65 9.66 9.76
C ARG A 17 -13.48 9.44 11.02
N ASP A 18 -13.30 8.28 11.66
CA ASP A 18 -13.92 7.92 12.94
C ASP A 18 -15.45 8.11 12.92
N TRP A 19 -16.08 7.73 11.81
CA TRP A 19 -17.52 7.86 11.53
C TRP A 19 -18.06 9.29 11.52
N ASN A 20 -17.20 10.30 11.49
CA ASN A 20 -17.62 11.68 11.28
C ASN A 20 -18.04 11.91 9.81
N VAL A 21 -19.34 12.06 9.60
CA VAL A 21 -19.95 12.16 8.26
C VAL A 21 -19.39 13.34 7.47
N GLN A 22 -19.27 14.53 8.08
CA GLN A 22 -18.80 15.74 7.39
C GLN A 22 -17.35 15.59 6.93
N LYS A 23 -16.47 15.08 7.79
CA LYS A 23 -15.06 14.82 7.45
C LYS A 23 -14.91 13.71 6.42
N ALA A 24 -15.71 12.64 6.51
CA ALA A 24 -15.71 11.55 5.55
C ALA A 24 -16.18 12.02 4.17
N HIS A 25 -17.26 12.79 4.12
CA HIS A 25 -17.78 13.40 2.89
C HIS A 25 -16.72 14.30 2.25
N LYS A 26 -16.09 15.19 3.02
CA LYS A 26 -14.99 16.02 2.51
C LYS A 26 -13.86 15.18 1.92
N MET A 27 -13.39 14.16 2.65
CA MET A 27 -12.32 13.28 2.16
C MET A 27 -12.70 12.55 0.87
N LEU A 28 -13.95 12.10 0.75
CA LEU A 28 -14.46 11.47 -0.47
C LEU A 28 -14.42 12.45 -1.65
N ILE A 29 -14.93 13.67 -1.47
CA ILE A 29 -14.92 14.70 -2.52
C ILE A 29 -13.50 15.05 -2.93
N ASP A 30 -12.60 15.28 -1.97
CA ASP A 30 -11.18 15.58 -2.25
C ASP A 30 -10.51 14.43 -3.03
N CYS A 31 -10.79 13.17 -2.67
CA CYS A 31 -10.32 11.99 -3.40
C CYS A 31 -10.86 11.93 -4.83
N LEU A 32 -12.17 12.18 -5.03
CA LEU A 32 -12.78 12.20 -6.36
C LEU A 32 -12.19 13.31 -7.24
N GLN A 33 -11.94 14.50 -6.69
CA GLN A 33 -11.27 15.58 -7.40
C GLN A 33 -9.83 15.20 -7.78
N TRP A 34 -9.07 14.60 -6.85
CA TRP A 34 -7.73 14.08 -7.14
C TRP A 34 -7.75 13.07 -8.29
N ARG A 35 -8.75 12.16 -8.31
CA ARG A 35 -8.90 11.19 -9.40
C ARG A 35 -9.08 11.85 -10.75
N LEU A 36 -9.95 12.86 -10.84
CA LEU A 36 -10.20 13.61 -12.06
C LEU A 36 -8.94 14.36 -12.53
N GLN A 37 -8.31 15.11 -11.62
CA GLN A 37 -7.13 15.94 -11.92
C GLN A 37 -5.91 15.12 -12.40
N ASN A 38 -5.78 13.88 -11.92
CA ASN A 38 -4.64 13.01 -12.22
C ASN A 38 -5.00 11.88 -13.19
N GLU A 39 -6.21 11.91 -13.77
CA GLU A 39 -6.72 10.90 -14.70
C GLU A 39 -6.55 9.45 -14.19
N ILE A 40 -6.80 9.26 -12.89
CA ILE A 40 -6.57 7.99 -12.19
C ILE A 40 -7.42 6.88 -12.78
N ASP A 41 -8.58 7.21 -13.33
CA ASP A 41 -9.47 6.21 -13.90
C ASP A 41 -8.91 5.50 -15.13
N ASN A 42 -7.96 6.13 -15.82
CA ASN A 42 -7.29 5.61 -17.00
C ASN A 42 -5.84 5.17 -16.73
N ILE A 43 -5.37 5.23 -15.48
CA ILE A 43 -3.94 5.09 -15.18
C ILE A 43 -3.36 3.69 -15.49
N LEU A 44 -4.20 2.64 -15.42
CA LEU A 44 -3.79 1.28 -15.80
C LEU A 44 -3.55 1.15 -17.31
N SER A 45 -4.12 2.04 -18.12
CA SER A 45 -3.91 2.10 -19.56
C SER A 45 -2.75 3.03 -19.95
N LYS A 46 -2.08 3.67 -18.98
CA LYS A 46 -0.97 4.60 -19.19
C LYS A 46 0.37 3.96 -18.78
N PRO A 47 1.05 3.21 -19.66
CA PRO A 47 2.29 2.55 -19.30
C PRO A 47 3.39 3.56 -18.93
N ILE A 48 4.33 3.14 -18.09
CA ILE A 48 5.59 3.88 -17.89
C ILE A 48 6.47 3.60 -19.12
N ILE A 49 6.80 4.65 -19.86
CA ILE A 49 7.58 4.60 -21.11
C ILE A 49 8.91 5.35 -20.89
N PRO A 50 10.04 4.84 -21.40
CA PRO A 50 10.20 3.59 -22.17
C PRO A 50 10.06 2.32 -21.32
N VAL A 51 9.90 1.16 -21.96
CA VAL A 51 9.76 -0.14 -21.26
C VAL A 51 10.93 -0.43 -20.32
N ASP A 52 12.14 -0.03 -20.69
CA ASP A 52 13.32 -0.22 -19.84
C ASP A 52 13.26 0.64 -18.57
N LEU A 53 12.61 1.81 -18.61
CA LEU A 53 12.35 2.61 -17.43
C LEU A 53 11.35 1.90 -16.51
N TYR A 54 10.28 1.32 -17.07
CA TYR A 54 9.35 0.50 -16.30
C TYR A 54 10.06 -0.67 -15.61
N ARG A 55 10.89 -1.42 -16.36
CA ARG A 55 11.70 -2.52 -15.80
C ARG A 55 12.59 -2.03 -14.67
N ALA A 56 13.31 -0.94 -14.88
CA ALA A 56 14.21 -0.39 -13.87
C ALA A 56 13.46 0.04 -12.58
N VAL A 57 12.25 0.58 -12.70
CA VAL A 57 11.35 0.84 -11.54
C VAL A 57 10.99 -0.46 -10.83
N ARG A 58 10.57 -1.50 -11.57
CA ARG A 58 10.16 -2.80 -11.00
C ARG A 58 11.33 -3.56 -10.36
N ASP A 59 12.54 -3.43 -10.90
CA ASP A 59 13.75 -4.09 -10.38
C ASP A 59 14.28 -3.41 -9.10
N SER A 60 13.97 -2.12 -8.91
CA SER A 60 14.42 -1.33 -7.76
C SER A 60 13.34 -1.12 -6.69
N GLN A 61 12.08 -1.41 -7.01
CA GLN A 61 10.95 -1.43 -6.09
C GLN A 61 10.44 -2.87 -5.96
N LEU A 62 10.97 -3.61 -4.98
CA LEU A 62 10.63 -5.02 -4.80
C LEU A 62 9.26 -5.14 -4.13
N ILE A 63 8.23 -5.32 -4.94
CA ILE A 63 6.85 -5.48 -4.49
C ILE A 63 6.06 -6.44 -5.39
N GLY A 64 5.27 -7.32 -4.78
CA GLY A 64 4.43 -8.26 -5.53
C GLY A 64 3.26 -8.79 -4.71
N VAL A 65 2.26 -9.32 -5.41
CA VAL A 65 1.18 -10.11 -4.81
C VAL A 65 1.67 -11.56 -4.74
N SER A 66 1.77 -12.12 -3.53
CA SER A 66 2.40 -13.43 -3.29
C SER A 66 1.40 -14.55 -2.97
N GLY A 67 0.11 -14.24 -2.93
CA GLY A 67 -0.95 -15.22 -2.63
C GLY A 67 -2.08 -14.61 -1.80
N TYR A 68 -2.74 -15.46 -1.02
CA TYR A 68 -3.88 -15.11 -0.17
C TYR A 68 -3.69 -15.66 1.24
N SER A 69 -4.16 -14.94 2.26
CA SER A 69 -4.24 -15.44 3.64
C SER A 69 -5.28 -16.57 3.75
N LYS A 70 -5.35 -17.22 4.92
CA LYS A 70 -6.38 -18.24 5.21
C LYS A 70 -7.80 -17.69 5.07
N GLU A 71 -7.99 -16.43 5.44
CA GLU A 71 -9.26 -15.72 5.31
C GLU A 71 -9.50 -15.21 3.88
N GLY A 72 -8.53 -15.34 2.97
CA GLY A 72 -8.67 -14.92 1.57
C GLY A 72 -8.26 -13.48 1.28
N HIS A 73 -7.59 -12.79 2.21
CA HIS A 73 -7.05 -11.46 1.94
C HIS A 73 -5.81 -11.59 1.05
N PRO A 74 -5.69 -10.83 -0.06
CA PRO A 74 -4.46 -10.83 -0.85
C PRO A 74 -3.25 -10.42 0.00
N VAL A 75 -2.15 -11.13 -0.16
CA VAL A 75 -0.88 -10.86 0.51
C VAL A 75 0.04 -10.12 -0.44
N ILE A 76 0.44 -8.91 -0.06
CA ILE A 76 1.39 -8.08 -0.81
C ILE A 76 2.72 -8.11 -0.05
N ALA A 77 3.75 -8.70 -0.64
CA ALA A 77 5.10 -8.73 -0.09
C ALA A 77 5.91 -7.55 -0.65
N ILE A 78 6.66 -6.87 0.22
CA ILE A 78 7.50 -5.72 -0.10
C ILE A 78 8.88 -5.92 0.52
N GLY A 79 9.91 -5.99 -0.31
CA GLY A 79 11.30 -6.04 0.13
C GLY A 79 11.83 -4.64 0.43
N ILE A 80 11.51 -4.11 1.61
CA ILE A 80 11.88 -2.74 2.01
C ILE A 80 13.39 -2.56 2.06
N GLY A 81 14.10 -3.50 2.68
CA GLY A 81 15.55 -3.36 2.86
C GLY A 81 16.37 -3.47 1.57
N LEU A 82 15.84 -4.18 0.58
CA LEU A 82 16.48 -4.39 -0.72
C LEU A 82 15.97 -3.45 -1.82
N SER A 83 14.91 -2.67 -1.59
CA SER A 83 14.41 -1.68 -2.56
C SER A 83 15.27 -0.41 -2.52
N THR A 84 15.84 -0.02 -3.66
CA THR A 84 16.80 1.09 -3.76
C THR A 84 16.17 2.41 -4.18
N TYR A 85 15.11 2.35 -5.00
CA TYR A 85 14.42 3.52 -5.56
C TYR A 85 15.34 4.52 -6.30
N ASP A 86 16.42 4.04 -6.91
CA ASP A 86 17.50 4.86 -7.49
C ASP A 86 17.56 4.84 -9.02
N LYS A 87 16.62 4.17 -9.68
CA LYS A 87 16.63 3.95 -11.13
C LYS A 87 15.74 4.91 -11.93
N ALA A 88 14.89 5.67 -11.25
CA ALA A 88 13.95 6.59 -11.87
C ALA A 88 13.69 7.81 -10.99
N SER A 89 13.04 8.84 -11.56
CA SER A 89 12.56 9.96 -10.76
C SER A 89 11.42 9.50 -9.83
N VAL A 90 11.23 10.25 -8.74
CA VAL A 90 10.17 10.03 -7.75
C VAL A 90 8.79 9.87 -8.39
N ASN A 91 8.49 10.63 -9.45
CA ASN A 91 7.20 10.61 -10.13
C ASN A 91 6.87 9.24 -10.74
N TYR A 92 7.86 8.52 -11.28
CA TYR A 92 7.64 7.19 -11.84
C TYR A 92 7.38 6.14 -10.77
N TYR A 93 8.06 6.21 -9.62
CA TYR A 93 7.75 5.35 -8.48
C TYR A 93 6.36 5.63 -7.91
N VAL A 94 5.96 6.91 -7.85
CA VAL A 94 4.61 7.31 -7.45
C VAL A 94 3.56 6.79 -8.45
N GLN A 95 3.80 6.94 -9.74
CA GLN A 95 2.92 6.39 -10.79
C GLN A 95 2.79 4.87 -10.67
N SER A 96 3.92 4.15 -10.56
CA SER A 96 3.96 2.69 -10.34
C SER A 96 3.14 2.30 -9.11
N HIS A 97 3.31 3.01 -7.98
CA HIS A 97 2.54 2.78 -6.76
C HIS A 97 1.03 2.96 -6.95
N ILE A 98 0.62 4.02 -7.62
CA ILE A 98 -0.79 4.27 -7.93
C ILE A 98 -1.35 3.17 -8.85
N GLN A 99 -0.60 2.77 -9.88
CA GLN A 99 -1.00 1.67 -10.78
C GLN A 99 -1.20 0.36 -10.01
N MET A 100 -0.29 0.03 -9.08
CA MET A 100 -0.46 -1.16 -8.24
C MET A 100 -1.71 -1.06 -7.34
N ASN A 101 -1.99 0.10 -6.77
CA ASN A 101 -3.18 0.31 -5.95
C ASN A 101 -4.48 0.17 -6.78
N GLU A 102 -4.53 0.75 -7.98
CA GLU A 102 -5.68 0.61 -8.88
C GLU A 102 -5.83 -0.83 -9.38
N TYR A 103 -4.74 -1.53 -9.68
CA TYR A 103 -4.78 -2.94 -10.04
C TYR A 103 -5.28 -3.82 -8.88
N ARG A 104 -4.81 -3.55 -7.65
CA ARG A 104 -5.33 -4.18 -6.44
C ARG A 104 -6.84 -4.00 -6.33
N ASP A 105 -7.32 -2.77 -6.50
CA ASP A 105 -8.72 -2.42 -6.27
C ASP A 105 -9.67 -2.87 -7.38
N ARG A 106 -9.20 -2.93 -8.62
CA ARG A 106 -10.02 -3.28 -9.80
C ARG A 106 -9.92 -4.74 -10.22
N VAL A 107 -8.83 -5.42 -9.87
CA VAL A 107 -8.57 -6.80 -10.30
C VAL A 107 -8.43 -7.71 -9.10
N VAL A 108 -7.43 -7.47 -8.25
CA VAL A 108 -7.07 -8.43 -7.19
C VAL A 108 -8.18 -8.62 -6.14
N LEU A 109 -8.76 -7.53 -5.63
CA LEU A 109 -9.82 -7.58 -4.62
C LEU A 109 -11.15 -8.14 -5.17
N PRO A 110 -11.62 -7.76 -6.38
CA PRO A 110 -12.77 -8.42 -7.00
C PRO A 110 -12.55 -9.91 -7.24
N THR A 111 -11.40 -10.32 -7.77
CA THR A 111 -11.07 -11.75 -7.94
C THR A 111 -11.07 -12.49 -6.60
N ALA A 112 -10.55 -11.87 -5.54
CA ALA A 112 -10.61 -12.44 -4.19
C ALA A 112 -12.06 -12.57 -3.70
N THR A 113 -12.87 -11.52 -3.89
CA THR A 113 -14.28 -11.50 -3.47
C THR A 113 -15.07 -12.63 -4.13
N GLU A 114 -14.90 -12.82 -5.44
CA GLU A 114 -15.52 -13.91 -6.19
C GLU A 114 -15.03 -15.28 -5.71
N LYS A 115 -13.71 -15.47 -5.64
CA LYS A 115 -13.08 -16.74 -5.24
C LYS A 115 -13.53 -17.22 -3.86
N TYR A 116 -13.70 -16.31 -2.91
CA TYR A 116 -14.03 -16.64 -1.51
C TYR A 116 -15.52 -16.44 -1.18
N GLY A 117 -16.36 -16.06 -2.15
CA GLY A 117 -17.81 -15.93 -1.97
C GLY A 117 -18.26 -14.87 -0.96
N ARG A 118 -17.39 -13.91 -0.61
CA ARG A 118 -17.66 -12.86 0.39
C ARG A 118 -16.88 -11.59 0.06
N HIS A 119 -17.34 -10.44 0.55
CA HIS A 119 -16.64 -9.19 0.29
C HIS A 119 -15.22 -9.17 0.87
N ILE A 120 -14.22 -8.98 0.01
CA ILE A 120 -12.81 -8.77 0.38
C ILE A 120 -12.41 -7.37 -0.06
N SER A 121 -12.20 -6.47 0.90
CA SER A 121 -11.86 -5.06 0.66
C SER A 121 -10.46 -4.65 1.08
N THR A 122 -9.74 -5.54 1.76
CA THR A 122 -8.42 -5.28 2.35
C THR A 122 -7.38 -6.29 1.90
N CYS A 123 -6.12 -5.89 1.99
CA CYS A 123 -4.96 -6.76 1.83
C CYS A 123 -4.15 -6.84 3.13
N LEU A 124 -3.29 -7.86 3.20
CA LEU A 124 -2.20 -7.94 4.17
C LEU A 124 -0.90 -7.50 3.49
N LYS A 125 -0.07 -6.73 4.19
CA LYS A 125 1.25 -6.33 3.68
C LYS A 125 2.35 -6.93 4.53
N ILE A 126 3.28 -7.64 3.90
CA ILE A 126 4.49 -8.15 4.55
C ILE A 126 5.64 -7.25 4.10
N LEU A 127 6.27 -6.56 5.05
CA LEU A 127 7.38 -5.66 4.87
C LEU A 127 8.66 -6.36 5.33
N ASP A 128 9.42 -6.90 4.39
CA ASP A 128 10.68 -7.57 4.66
C ASP A 128 11.81 -6.54 4.77
N MET A 129 12.43 -6.48 5.95
CA MET A 129 13.52 -5.55 6.26
C MET A 129 14.91 -6.15 6.00
N THR A 130 15.00 -7.35 5.41
CA THR A 130 16.27 -7.95 4.99
C THR A 130 17.05 -6.97 4.13
N GLY A 131 18.32 -6.74 4.47
CA GLY A 131 19.20 -5.82 3.75
C GLY A 131 19.01 -4.34 4.09
N LEU A 132 18.12 -3.98 5.03
CA LEU A 132 17.88 -2.59 5.42
C LEU A 132 19.15 -1.90 5.92
N LYS A 133 19.43 -0.72 5.35
CA LYS A 133 20.55 0.17 5.70
C LYS A 133 20.04 1.54 6.10
N LEU A 134 20.84 2.32 6.83
CA LEU A 134 20.51 3.73 7.16
C LEU A 134 20.28 4.59 5.91
N SER A 135 20.93 4.28 4.80
CA SER A 135 20.76 4.97 3.52
C SER A 135 19.33 4.90 2.98
N ALA A 136 18.48 3.98 3.48
CA ALA A 136 17.05 3.96 3.15
C ALA A 136 16.34 5.27 3.56
N LEU A 137 16.87 6.01 4.56
CA LEU A 137 16.35 7.31 4.96
C LEU A 137 16.52 8.38 3.87
N ASN A 138 17.41 8.19 2.89
CA ASN A 138 17.51 9.07 1.74
C ASN A 138 16.23 9.06 0.89
N GLN A 139 15.43 7.98 0.98
CA GLN A 139 14.16 7.82 0.27
C GLN A 139 12.94 8.32 1.05
N ILE A 140 13.14 8.98 2.20
CA ILE A 140 12.05 9.41 3.09
C ILE A 140 11.01 10.31 2.40
N LYS A 141 11.45 11.15 1.45
CA LYS A 141 10.55 12.02 0.66
C LYS A 141 9.60 11.20 -0.22
N LEU A 142 10.12 10.18 -0.91
CA LEU A 142 9.32 9.28 -1.73
C LEU A 142 8.34 8.49 -0.85
N LEU A 143 8.83 7.91 0.25
CA LEU A 143 8.00 7.14 1.19
C LEU A 143 6.88 8.00 1.82
N SER A 144 7.20 9.24 2.18
CA SER A 144 6.22 10.22 2.67
C SER A 144 5.15 10.52 1.63
N THR A 145 5.55 10.75 0.37
CA THR A 145 4.63 11.00 -0.74
C THR A 145 3.68 9.82 -0.96
N ILE A 146 4.23 8.60 -0.99
CA ILE A 146 3.44 7.36 -1.11
C ILE A 146 2.47 7.22 0.07
N ALA A 147 2.93 7.44 1.30
CA ALA A 147 2.10 7.35 2.49
C ALA A 147 0.95 8.37 2.46
N THR A 148 1.21 9.61 2.03
CA THR A 148 0.17 10.64 1.86
C THR A 148 -0.87 10.24 0.81
N ILE A 149 -0.44 9.71 -0.35
CA ILE A 149 -1.36 9.25 -1.39
C ILE A 149 -2.24 8.11 -0.89
N ASP A 150 -1.66 7.11 -0.24
CA ASP A 150 -2.39 5.99 0.34
C ASP A 150 -3.40 6.47 1.38
N ASP A 151 -2.98 7.41 2.24
CA ASP A 151 -3.79 7.90 3.34
C ASP A 151 -5.01 8.71 2.88
N LEU A 152 -4.82 9.58 1.88
CA LEU A 152 -5.85 10.47 1.36
C LEU A 152 -6.79 9.78 0.37
N ASN A 153 -6.25 8.90 -0.49
CA ASN A 153 -7.00 8.40 -1.65
C ASN A 153 -7.37 6.91 -1.55
N TYR A 154 -6.63 6.13 -0.75
CA TYR A 154 -6.85 4.70 -0.55
C TYR A 154 -7.11 4.31 0.92
N PRO A 155 -7.99 5.04 1.66
CA PRO A 155 -8.28 4.72 3.05
C PRO A 155 -8.75 3.28 3.23
N GLU A 156 -8.35 2.67 4.35
CA GLU A 156 -8.83 1.37 4.84
C GLU A 156 -8.65 0.21 3.84
N LYS A 157 -7.63 0.26 2.97
CA LYS A 157 -7.30 -0.80 2.01
C LYS A 157 -6.31 -1.86 2.51
N THR A 158 -5.66 -1.61 3.64
CA THR A 158 -4.75 -2.56 4.30
C THR A 158 -5.30 -2.89 5.68
N GLY A 159 -5.41 -4.18 5.99
CA GLY A 159 -5.82 -4.68 7.29
C GLY A 159 -4.66 -4.64 8.29
N THR A 160 -3.55 -5.30 7.94
CA THR A 160 -2.37 -5.41 8.80
C THR A 160 -1.09 -5.27 7.97
N TYR A 161 -0.10 -4.62 8.56
CA TYR A 161 1.28 -4.55 8.08
C TYR A 161 2.14 -5.41 9.01
N TYR A 162 2.72 -6.48 8.49
CA TYR A 162 3.69 -7.31 9.20
C TYR A 162 5.09 -6.89 8.81
N ILE A 163 5.89 -6.45 9.77
CA ILE A 163 7.32 -6.18 9.58
C ILE A 163 8.08 -7.43 10.00
N VAL A 164 8.88 -7.98 9.09
CA VAL A 164 9.69 -9.19 9.32
C VAL A 164 11.17 -8.90 9.03
N ASN A 165 12.04 -9.75 9.55
CA ASN A 165 13.49 -9.69 9.38
C ASN A 165 14.09 -8.33 9.75
N ALA A 166 13.56 -7.67 10.78
CA ALA A 166 14.00 -6.35 11.22
C ALA A 166 15.44 -6.42 11.80
N PRO A 167 16.45 -5.83 11.14
CA PRO A 167 17.82 -5.80 11.68
C PRO A 167 17.93 -4.79 12.83
N TYR A 168 19.05 -4.79 13.56
CA TYR A 168 19.29 -3.88 14.70
C TYR A 168 19.04 -2.39 14.34
N ILE A 169 19.37 -2.01 13.09
CA ILE A 169 19.26 -0.64 12.60
C ILE A 169 17.81 -0.19 12.33
N PHE A 170 16.86 -1.14 12.29
CA PHE A 170 15.44 -0.86 12.08
C PHE A 170 14.91 0.18 13.08
N SER A 171 15.32 0.10 14.34
CA SER A 171 14.87 1.02 15.39
C SER A 171 15.15 2.50 15.07
N ALA A 172 16.33 2.80 14.52
CA ALA A 172 16.72 4.14 14.09
C ALA A 172 15.88 4.61 12.89
N CYS A 173 15.75 3.77 11.87
CA CYS A 173 14.92 4.09 10.70
C CYS A 173 13.44 4.29 11.09
N TRP A 174 12.93 3.44 11.97
CA TRP A 174 11.57 3.49 12.45
C TRP A 174 11.28 4.77 13.23
N LYS A 175 12.23 5.26 14.04
CA LYS A 175 12.09 6.54 14.75
C LYS A 175 11.90 7.72 13.78
N ALA A 176 12.54 7.68 12.62
CA ALA A 176 12.39 8.72 11.59
C ALA A 176 11.11 8.58 10.77
N VAL A 177 10.68 7.35 10.45
CA VAL A 177 9.51 7.10 9.59
C VAL A 177 8.18 7.15 10.36
N LYS A 178 8.14 6.63 11.59
CA LYS A 178 6.92 6.51 12.41
C LYS A 178 6.12 7.83 12.53
N PRO A 179 6.74 9.01 12.74
CA PRO A 179 6.01 10.28 12.82
C PRO A 179 5.25 10.66 11.55
N LEU A 180 5.67 10.16 10.38
CA LEU A 180 5.05 10.46 9.09
C LEU A 180 3.75 9.66 8.85
N LEU A 181 3.51 8.62 9.66
CA LEU A 181 2.35 7.75 9.53
C LEU A 181 1.16 8.28 10.33
N GLN A 182 -0.03 8.17 9.76
CA GLN A 182 -1.28 8.41 10.49
C GLN A 182 -1.48 7.36 11.58
N GLU A 183 -2.18 7.75 12.65
CA GLU A 183 -2.41 6.87 13.80
C GLU A 183 -3.13 5.57 13.43
N ARG A 184 -4.09 5.64 12.50
CA ARG A 184 -4.79 4.46 11.96
C ARG A 184 -3.85 3.45 11.31
N THR A 185 -2.78 3.92 10.67
CA THR A 185 -1.77 3.05 10.03
C THR A 185 -0.84 2.47 11.08
N LYS A 186 -0.39 3.28 12.05
CA LYS A 186 0.44 2.79 13.18
C LYS A 186 -0.21 1.64 13.94
N ARG A 187 -1.52 1.75 14.21
CA ARG A 187 -2.30 0.69 14.90
C ARG A 187 -2.37 -0.64 14.15
N LYS A 188 -2.12 -0.64 12.84
CA LYS A 188 -2.16 -1.82 11.97
C LYS A 188 -0.79 -2.48 11.79
N ILE A 189 0.28 -1.91 12.36
CA ILE A 189 1.65 -2.39 12.18
C ILE A 189 2.01 -3.35 13.31
N GLN A 190 2.48 -4.53 12.94
CA GLN A 190 2.98 -5.55 13.84
C GLN A 190 4.42 -5.88 13.44
N VAL A 191 5.36 -5.73 14.37
CA VAL A 191 6.76 -6.13 14.17
C VAL A 191 6.91 -7.55 14.71
N LEU A 192 7.22 -8.50 13.84
CA LEU A 192 7.37 -9.91 14.19
C LEU A 192 8.84 -10.24 14.49
N GLN A 193 9.06 -11.32 15.26
CA GLN A 193 10.41 -11.80 15.54
C GLN A 193 10.96 -12.62 14.37
N GLY A 194 12.22 -12.38 13.99
CA GLY A 194 12.86 -13.08 12.87
C GLY A 194 12.05 -12.97 11.58
N CYS A 195 11.87 -14.10 10.88
CA CYS A 195 11.07 -14.16 9.66
C CYS A 195 9.55 -14.22 9.90
N GLY A 196 9.10 -14.23 11.17
CA GLY A 196 7.68 -14.23 11.55
C GLY A 196 6.90 -15.47 11.10
N ARG A 197 7.59 -16.60 10.84
CA ARG A 197 6.99 -17.80 10.25
C ARG A 197 5.82 -18.32 11.08
N ASP A 198 5.99 -18.44 12.39
CA ASP A 198 4.98 -19.04 13.27
C ASP A 198 3.75 -18.13 13.40
N GLU A 199 3.94 -16.81 13.40
CA GLU A 199 2.84 -15.84 13.46
C GLU A 199 2.10 -15.72 12.13
N LEU A 200 2.82 -15.78 11.00
CA LEU A 200 2.22 -15.66 9.66
C LEU A 200 1.50 -16.94 9.21
N LEU A 201 1.82 -18.10 9.78
CA LEU A 201 1.17 -19.38 9.47
C LEU A 201 -0.01 -19.72 10.39
N LYS A 202 -0.28 -18.91 11.42
CA LYS A 202 -1.50 -19.02 12.24
C LYS A 202 -2.74 -18.71 11.41
#